data_AF-A0A7S0WMX6-F1
#
_entry.id   AF-A0A7S0WMX6-F1
#
_cell.length_a   1.000
_cell.length_b   1.000
_cell.length_c   1.000
_cell.angle_alpha   90.00
_cell.angle_beta   90.00
_cell.angle_gamma   90.00
#
_symmetry.space_group_name_H-M   'P 1'
#
loop_
_entity.id
_entity.type
_entity.pdbx_description
1 polymer ?
#
loop_
_entity_poly.entity_id
_entity_poly.type
_entity_poly.pdbx_seq_one_letter_code
_entity_poly.pdbx_strand_id
1 'polypeptide(L)'
;FTIIISGFLLLYVDWDAVVKGCPVEDDCDFLQLAIYSRPLHYGSNFKNTLVIVYLIIFSLYWIWTVLRFLLEIRPLLDIHRFCCIKLGLTVREIQTMGWSELVNRIVQAQSSMRLCVVKELSALDIVSRIMRKENFLIGMLNKDVLCLNLPLPLVGSRVMLTKILEWNLYWCILDYMFDNNFHIRHEFTMDERALRQRLRFMAVCNIIVSPFLMVFMLVYFFLRNAESIYHHPSTIGTRNWSALAEWKLREFNELPHILTDRLNQSYAAAAKYVSQFPSPIVSMAAKFIAFIVGGFAA
;
A
#
# COMPACT_ATOMS: atom_id res chain seq x y z
N PHE A 1 -1.83 4.69 16.37
CA PHE A 1 -1.00 5.92 16.41
C PHE A 1 -1.55 7.01 15.50
N THR A 2 -1.47 6.87 14.17
CA THR A 2 -1.89 7.91 13.20
C THR A 2 -3.32 8.41 13.41
N ILE A 3 -4.28 7.52 13.65
CA ILE A 3 -5.68 7.90 13.92
C ILE A 3 -5.78 8.82 15.15
N ILE A 4 -5.13 8.44 16.26
CA ILE A 4 -5.13 9.19 17.52
C ILE A 4 -4.52 10.57 17.32
N ILE A 5 -3.34 10.65 16.68
CA ILE A 5 -2.68 11.93 16.41
C ILE A 5 -3.52 12.80 15.47
N SER A 6 -4.10 12.23 14.41
CA SER A 6 -4.98 12.99 13.52
C SER A 6 -6.21 13.52 14.25
N GLY A 7 -6.79 12.74 15.18
CA GLY A 7 -7.88 13.21 16.03
C GLY A 7 -7.45 14.35 16.95
N PHE A 8 -6.28 14.21 17.58
CA PHE A 8 -5.70 15.26 18.43
C PHE A 8 -5.46 16.56 17.65
N LEU A 9 -4.75 16.50 16.52
CA LEU A 9 -4.42 17.67 15.70
C LEU A 9 -5.65 18.36 15.09
N LEU A 10 -6.71 17.61 14.77
CA LEU A 10 -7.90 18.16 14.11
C LEU A 10 -8.97 18.68 15.08
N LEU A 11 -9.10 18.07 16.27
CA LEU A 11 -10.13 18.42 17.26
C LEU A 11 -9.59 19.23 18.45
N TYR A 12 -8.43 18.87 18.99
CA TYR A 12 -7.97 19.40 20.27
C TYR A 12 -7.08 20.64 20.12
N VAL A 13 -6.35 20.77 19.02
CA VAL A 13 -5.39 21.86 18.82
C VAL A 13 -6.09 23.11 18.27
N ASP A 14 -5.94 24.23 18.96
CA ASP A 14 -6.28 25.57 18.46
C ASP A 14 -5.12 26.13 17.63
N TRP A 15 -5.20 25.93 16.32
CA TRP A 15 -4.18 26.44 15.40
C TRP A 15 -4.13 27.97 15.32
N ASP A 16 -5.23 28.67 15.60
CA ASP A 16 -5.25 30.14 15.60
C ASP A 16 -4.49 30.68 16.82
N ALA A 17 -4.68 30.07 17.99
CA ALA A 17 -3.92 30.40 19.19
C ALA A 17 -2.43 30.06 19.03
N VAL A 18 -2.10 28.92 18.41
CA VAL A 18 -0.71 28.52 18.14
C VAL A 18 0.00 29.52 17.22
N VAL A 19 -0.68 30.02 16.18
CA VAL A 19 -0.08 30.99 15.24
C VAL A 19 0.03 32.39 15.85
N LYS A 20 -0.97 32.83 16.62
CA LYS A 20 -0.98 34.17 17.22
C LYS A 20 -0.04 34.31 18.43
N GLY A 21 0.34 33.21 19.06
CA GLY A 21 1.21 33.21 20.25
C GLY A 21 0.50 33.72 21.50
N CYS A 22 1.20 33.71 22.63
CA CYS A 22 0.68 34.23 23.89
C CYS A 22 0.64 35.78 23.86
N PRO A 23 -0.51 36.41 24.15
CA PRO A 23 -0.62 37.87 24.16
C PRO A 23 0.01 38.54 25.41
N VAL A 24 0.43 37.77 26.42
CA VAL A 24 1.02 38.29 27.68
C VAL A 24 2.31 37.52 27.97
N GLU A 25 3.39 38.25 28.25
CA GLU A 25 4.77 37.72 28.32
C GLU A 25 5.10 36.92 29.60
N ASP A 26 4.38 37.11 30.72
CA ASP A 26 4.89 36.63 32.02
C ASP A 26 4.07 35.54 32.75
N ASP A 27 2.86 35.16 32.28
CA ASP A 27 2.05 34.14 33.01
C ASP A 27 1.05 33.38 32.09
N CYS A 28 1.50 33.02 30.89
CA CYS A 28 0.67 32.31 29.91
C CYS A 28 1.00 30.81 29.91
N ASP A 29 0.10 29.99 30.46
CA ASP A 29 0.11 28.55 30.25
C ASP A 29 -0.26 28.24 28.78
N PHE A 30 0.75 28.30 27.91
CA PHE A 30 0.59 28.09 26.46
C PHE A 30 -0.13 26.77 26.13
N LEU A 31 0.11 25.72 26.93
CA LEU A 31 -0.54 24.42 26.75
C LEU A 31 -2.07 24.49 26.97
N GLN A 32 -2.53 25.27 27.95
CA GLN A 32 -3.96 25.44 28.21
C GLN A 32 -4.63 26.33 27.15
N LEU A 33 -3.88 27.26 26.57
CA LEU A 33 -4.37 28.13 25.50
C LEU A 33 -4.44 27.40 24.14
N ALA A 34 -3.46 26.56 23.84
CA ALA A 34 -3.35 25.84 22.57
C ALA A 34 -4.23 24.58 22.49
N ILE A 35 -4.78 24.10 23.63
CA ILE A 35 -5.59 22.89 23.70
C ILE A 35 -7.00 23.21 24.18
N TYR A 36 -8.00 22.90 23.36
CA TYR A 36 -9.38 23.00 23.78
C TYR A 36 -9.72 21.94 24.84
N SER A 37 -10.09 22.40 26.05
CA SER A 37 -10.64 21.51 27.10
C SER A 37 -11.96 20.86 26.72
N ARG A 38 -12.74 21.48 25.80
CA ARG A 38 -14.00 20.95 25.26
C ARG A 38 -14.02 21.05 23.72
N PRO A 39 -13.31 20.17 23.01
CA PRO A 39 -13.03 20.33 21.57
C PRO A 39 -14.28 20.35 20.68
N LEU A 40 -15.38 19.71 21.11
CA LEU A 40 -16.62 19.65 20.33
C LEU A 40 -17.47 20.91 20.39
N HIS A 41 -17.24 21.77 21.38
CA HIS A 41 -17.99 23.02 21.56
C HIS A 41 -17.35 24.20 20.81
N TYR A 42 -16.07 24.09 20.47
CA TYR A 42 -15.32 25.10 19.74
C TYR A 42 -15.22 24.72 18.26
N GLY A 43 -15.46 25.68 17.37
CA GLY A 43 -15.46 25.48 15.91
C GLY A 43 -16.85 25.30 15.29
N SER A 44 -16.91 25.31 13.95
CA SER A 44 -18.15 25.08 13.21
C SER A 44 -18.63 23.64 13.40
N ASN A 45 -19.93 23.46 13.67
CA ASN A 45 -20.57 22.15 13.79
C ASN A 45 -20.21 21.22 12.61
N PHE A 46 -20.10 21.78 11.40
CA PHE A 46 -19.75 21.02 10.19
C PHE A 46 -18.34 20.42 10.25
N LYS A 47 -17.33 21.18 10.69
CA LYS A 47 -15.95 20.69 10.84
C LYS A 47 -15.91 19.56 11.85
N ASN A 48 -16.56 19.76 13.00
CA ASN A 48 -16.58 18.77 14.08
C ASN A 48 -17.27 17.48 13.63
N THR A 49 -18.39 17.57 12.91
CA THR A 49 -19.06 16.40 12.32
C THR A 49 -18.15 15.68 11.32
N LEU A 50 -17.47 16.39 10.40
CA LEU A 50 -16.58 15.76 9.43
C LEU A 50 -15.42 15.00 10.10
N VAL A 51 -14.80 15.59 11.12
CA VAL A 51 -13.70 14.95 11.84
C VAL A 51 -14.19 13.75 12.65
N ILE A 52 -15.37 13.82 13.26
CA ILE A 52 -15.99 12.67 13.93
C ILE A 52 -16.25 11.53 12.93
N VAL A 53 -16.85 11.82 11.77
CA VAL A 53 -17.10 10.82 10.71
C VAL A 53 -15.78 10.18 10.26
N TYR A 54 -14.75 11.00 10.02
CA TYR A 54 -13.40 10.52 9.72
C TYR A 54 -12.89 9.54 10.80
N LEU A 55 -12.95 9.93 12.08
CA LEU A 55 -12.48 9.09 13.19
C LEU A 55 -13.28 7.79 13.30
N ILE A 56 -14.60 7.82 13.10
CA ILE A 56 -15.45 6.63 13.11
C ILE A 56 -15.06 5.68 11.99
N ILE A 57 -14.93 6.16 10.74
CA ILE A 57 -14.58 5.33 9.58
C ILE A 57 -13.25 4.61 9.82
N PHE A 58 -12.21 5.33 10.22
CA PHE A 58 -10.89 4.72 10.43
C PHE A 58 -10.82 3.85 11.69
N SER A 59 -11.59 4.16 12.73
CA SER A 59 -11.68 3.30 13.92
C SER A 59 -12.40 1.99 13.62
N LEU A 60 -13.50 2.02 12.85
CA LEU A 60 -14.19 0.82 12.38
C LEU A 60 -13.28 -0.05 11.51
N TYR A 61 -12.53 0.57 10.59
CA TYR A 61 -11.54 -0.13 9.77
C TYR A 61 -10.43 -0.77 10.63
N TRP A 62 -9.95 -0.04 11.65
CA TRP A 62 -8.95 -0.57 12.58
C TRP A 62 -9.49 -1.76 13.38
N ILE A 63 -10.70 -1.67 13.92
CA ILE A 63 -11.36 -2.78 14.64
C ILE A 63 -11.50 -3.99 13.71
N TRP A 64 -11.99 -3.78 12.49
CA TRP A 64 -12.11 -4.85 11.49
C TRP A 64 -10.76 -5.51 11.18
N THR A 65 -9.70 -4.71 11.06
CA THR A 65 -8.33 -5.21 10.83
C THR A 65 -7.83 -6.04 12.00
N VAL A 66 -8.07 -5.60 13.24
CA VAL A 66 -7.71 -6.35 14.46
C VAL A 66 -8.49 -7.66 14.53
N LEU A 67 -9.81 -7.63 14.31
CA LEU A 67 -10.63 -8.84 14.28
C LEU A 67 -10.14 -9.83 13.23
N ARG A 68 -9.85 -9.35 12.02
CA ARG A 68 -9.29 -10.18 10.95
C ARG A 68 -7.95 -10.79 11.36
N PHE A 69 -7.05 -10.00 11.92
CA PHE A 69 -5.77 -10.49 12.43
C PHE A 69 -5.96 -11.60 13.47
N LEU A 70 -6.88 -11.42 14.43
CA LEU A 70 -7.18 -12.43 15.43
C LEU A 70 -7.73 -13.73 14.82
N LEU A 71 -8.54 -13.64 13.77
CA LEU A 71 -9.03 -14.81 13.04
C LEU A 71 -7.91 -15.52 12.26
N GLU A 72 -6.95 -14.77 11.73
CA GLU A 72 -5.79 -15.29 10.98
C GLU A 72 -4.73 -15.96 11.88
N ILE A 73 -4.74 -15.72 13.19
CA ILE A 73 -3.81 -16.37 14.14
C ILE A 73 -3.95 -17.90 14.10
N ARG A 74 -5.17 -18.45 14.03
CA ARG A 74 -5.39 -19.90 14.06
C ARG A 74 -4.72 -20.60 12.87
N PRO A 75 -5.01 -20.24 11.59
CA PRO A 75 -4.30 -20.78 10.44
C PRO A 75 -2.77 -20.59 10.52
N LEU A 76 -2.31 -19.46 11.05
CA LEU A 76 -0.87 -19.20 11.19
C LEU A 76 -0.21 -20.20 12.17
N LEU A 77 -0.87 -20.50 13.28
CA LEU A 77 -0.41 -21.51 14.24
C LEU A 77 -0.43 -22.92 13.64
N ASP A 78 -1.40 -23.23 12.78
CA ASP A 78 -1.45 -24.51 12.06
C ASP A 78 -0.29 -24.63 11.06
N ILE A 79 0.04 -23.56 10.34
CA ILE A 79 1.21 -23.49 9.45
C ILE A 79 2.50 -23.63 10.27
N HIS A 80 2.60 -22.95 11.41
CA HIS A 80 3.75 -23.08 12.30
C HIS A 80 3.92 -24.52 12.80
N ARG A 81 2.82 -25.15 13.24
CA ARG A 81 2.82 -26.55 13.67
C ARG A 81 3.22 -27.49 12.53
N PHE A 82 2.74 -27.24 11.31
CA PHE A 82 3.14 -27.99 10.12
C PHE A 82 4.65 -27.87 9.88
N CYS A 83 5.22 -26.67 9.94
CA CYS A 83 6.65 -26.47 9.75
C CYS A 83 7.49 -27.18 10.84
N CYS A 84 7.14 -27.02 12.11
CA CYS A 84 7.92 -27.56 13.21
C CYS A 84 7.76 -29.08 13.37
N ILE A 85 6.53 -29.60 13.33
CA ILE A 85 6.25 -31.01 13.61
C ILE A 85 6.35 -31.86 12.35
N LYS A 86 5.83 -31.39 11.22
CA LYS A 86 5.75 -32.20 10.00
C LYS A 86 7.00 -32.07 9.14
N LEU A 87 7.52 -30.85 8.96
CA LEU A 87 8.76 -30.63 8.21
C LEU A 87 10.02 -30.74 9.09
N GLY A 88 9.86 -30.85 10.42
CA GLY A 88 10.98 -30.96 11.36
C GLY A 88 11.86 -29.71 11.44
N LEU A 89 11.31 -28.54 11.08
CA LEU A 89 12.07 -27.29 11.03
C LEU A 89 12.11 -26.59 12.39
N THR A 90 13.30 -26.12 12.76
CA THR A 90 13.44 -25.20 13.89
C THR A 90 13.04 -23.78 13.50
N VAL A 91 12.69 -22.95 14.49
CA VAL A 91 12.33 -21.53 14.26
C VAL A 91 13.48 -20.76 13.60
N ARG A 92 14.74 -21.10 13.92
CA ARG A 92 15.92 -20.47 13.33
C ARG A 92 16.09 -20.85 11.86
N GLU A 93 15.85 -22.11 11.51
CA GLU A 93 15.90 -22.56 10.11
C GLU A 93 14.80 -21.87 9.29
N ILE A 94 13.58 -21.71 9.82
CA ILE A 94 12.51 -21.01 9.09
C ILE A 94 12.91 -19.58 8.70
N GLN A 95 13.74 -18.90 9.50
CA GLN A 95 14.19 -17.53 9.22
C GLN A 95 15.40 -17.45 8.27
N THR A 96 16.19 -18.52 8.15
CA THR A 96 17.48 -18.51 7.43
C THR A 96 17.49 -19.37 6.18
N MET A 97 16.57 -20.33 6.07
CA MET A 97 16.46 -21.26 4.97
C MET A 97 15.98 -20.57 3.70
N GLY A 98 16.59 -20.92 2.57
CA GLY A 98 16.15 -20.45 1.26
C GLY A 98 14.79 -21.04 0.87
N TRP A 99 14.00 -20.27 0.12
CA TRP A 99 12.67 -20.71 -0.34
C TRP A 99 12.72 -22.01 -1.17
N SER A 100 13.75 -22.18 -2.02
CA SER A 100 13.94 -23.39 -2.83
C SER A 100 14.13 -24.63 -1.97
N GLU A 101 14.89 -24.53 -0.87
CA GLU A 101 15.09 -25.63 0.06
C GLU A 101 13.79 -25.99 0.79
N LEU A 102 13.03 -24.98 1.25
CA LEU A 102 11.71 -25.20 1.86
C LEU A 102 10.78 -25.96 0.92
N VAL A 103 10.71 -25.53 -0.34
CA VAL A 103 9.91 -26.17 -1.38
C VAL A 103 10.33 -27.62 -1.59
N ASN A 104 11.64 -27.89 -1.66
CA ASN A 104 12.14 -29.26 -1.80
C ASN A 104 11.76 -30.13 -0.60
N ARG A 105 11.83 -29.61 0.64
CA ARG A 105 11.39 -30.33 1.84
C ARG A 105 9.89 -30.63 1.81
N ILE A 106 9.06 -29.69 1.34
CA ILE A 106 7.61 -29.90 1.18
C ILE A 106 7.33 -30.99 0.13
N VAL A 107 8.04 -30.97 -1.00
CA VAL A 107 7.94 -31.99 -2.04
C VAL A 107 8.36 -33.37 -1.51
N GLN A 108 9.43 -33.46 -0.71
CA GLN A 108 9.85 -34.71 -0.08
C GLN A 108 8.82 -35.22 0.95
N ALA A 109 8.25 -34.32 1.75
CA ALA A 109 7.23 -34.64 2.75
C ALA A 109 5.92 -35.20 2.15
N GLN A 110 5.67 -34.98 0.86
CA GLN A 110 4.55 -35.59 0.15
C GLN A 110 4.56 -37.11 0.24
N SER A 111 5.75 -37.72 0.16
CA SER A 111 5.91 -39.18 0.21
C SER A 111 5.45 -39.79 1.55
N SER A 112 5.61 -39.05 2.64
CA SER A 112 5.28 -39.51 4.00
C SER A 112 3.90 -39.05 4.49
N MET A 113 3.34 -37.95 3.96
CA MET A 113 2.13 -37.31 4.53
C MET A 113 0.99 -37.07 3.53
N ARG A 114 1.13 -37.49 2.27
CA ARG A 114 0.10 -37.38 1.20
C ARG A 114 -0.65 -36.04 1.22
N LEU A 115 0.10 -34.94 1.14
CA LEU A 115 -0.39 -33.55 1.06
C LEU A 115 -1.28 -33.30 -0.17
N CYS A 116 -0.94 -33.90 -1.31
CA CYS A 116 -1.79 -33.95 -2.50
C CYS A 116 -2.24 -35.40 -2.76
N VAL A 117 -3.55 -35.62 -2.88
CA VAL A 117 -4.11 -36.96 -3.06
C VAL A 117 -4.04 -37.42 -4.52
N VAL A 118 -4.16 -36.47 -5.46
CA VAL A 118 -4.36 -36.72 -6.90
C VAL A 118 -3.06 -36.95 -7.65
N LYS A 119 -1.99 -36.25 -7.30
CA LYS A 119 -0.70 -36.31 -8.00
C LYS A 119 0.49 -36.09 -7.07
N GLU A 120 1.68 -36.44 -7.55
CA GLU A 120 2.92 -36.04 -6.91
C GLU A 120 3.11 -34.53 -7.00
N LEU A 121 3.60 -33.94 -5.92
CA LEU A 121 3.73 -32.50 -5.79
C LEU A 121 5.06 -32.05 -6.41
N SER A 122 5.02 -31.14 -7.38
CA SER A 122 6.22 -30.51 -7.92
C SER A 122 6.40 -29.08 -7.37
N ALA A 123 7.64 -28.57 -7.44
CA ALA A 123 7.91 -27.16 -7.11
C ALA A 123 7.05 -26.20 -7.96
N LEU A 124 6.88 -26.51 -9.25
CA LEU A 124 6.04 -25.73 -10.17
C LEU A 124 4.58 -25.70 -9.72
N ASP A 125 4.06 -26.81 -9.17
CA ASP A 125 2.68 -26.88 -8.68
C ASP A 125 2.46 -26.00 -7.46
N ILE A 126 3.43 -26.00 -6.52
CA ILE A 126 3.37 -25.15 -5.33
C ILE A 126 3.37 -23.68 -5.75
N VAL A 127 4.31 -23.30 -6.62
CA VAL A 127 4.41 -21.91 -7.09
C VAL A 127 3.17 -21.51 -7.88
N SER A 128 2.67 -22.36 -8.79
CA SER A 128 1.46 -22.09 -9.57
C SER A 128 0.21 -21.97 -8.70
N ARG A 129 0.18 -22.65 -7.54
CA ARG A 129 -0.90 -22.51 -6.55
C ARG A 129 -0.81 -21.19 -5.80
N ILE A 130 0.40 -20.78 -5.39
CA ILE A 130 0.64 -19.50 -4.71
C ILE A 130 0.32 -18.34 -5.65
N MET A 131 0.87 -18.39 -6.87
CA MET A 131 0.83 -17.33 -7.88
C MET A 131 -0.46 -17.30 -8.69
N ARG A 132 -1.48 -18.08 -8.30
CA ARG A 132 -2.65 -18.31 -9.16
C ARG A 132 -3.33 -16.99 -9.52
N LYS A 133 -3.64 -16.12 -8.55
CA LYS A 133 -4.34 -14.85 -8.79
C LYS A 133 -3.45 -13.84 -9.52
N GLU A 134 -2.20 -13.77 -9.10
CA GLU A 134 -1.15 -12.89 -9.61
C GLU A 134 -0.88 -13.17 -11.09
N ASN A 135 -0.80 -14.44 -11.50
CA ASN A 135 -0.61 -14.82 -12.90
C ASN A 135 -1.77 -14.34 -13.78
N PHE A 136 -3.02 -14.38 -13.30
CA PHE A 136 -4.15 -13.79 -14.03
C PHE A 136 -4.02 -12.27 -14.14
N LEU A 137 -3.58 -11.60 -13.07
CA LEU A 137 -3.34 -10.15 -13.12
C LEU A 137 -2.24 -9.77 -14.11
N ILE A 138 -1.12 -10.49 -14.11
CA ILE A 138 -0.04 -10.34 -15.09
C ILE A 138 -0.58 -10.53 -16.50
N GLY A 139 -1.34 -11.60 -16.74
CA GLY A 139 -1.94 -11.86 -18.06
C GLY A 139 -2.90 -10.76 -18.52
N MET A 140 -3.74 -10.25 -17.63
CA MET A 140 -4.68 -9.15 -17.93
C MET A 140 -3.97 -7.83 -18.22
N LEU A 141 -2.89 -7.52 -17.50
CA LEU A 141 -2.08 -6.31 -17.71
C LEU A 141 -1.24 -6.40 -18.98
N ASN A 142 -0.63 -7.55 -19.27
CA ASN A 142 0.20 -7.75 -20.46
C ASN A 142 -0.61 -7.72 -21.76
N LYS A 143 -1.87 -8.17 -21.70
CA LYS A 143 -2.83 -8.06 -22.80
C LYS A 143 -3.61 -6.73 -22.82
N ASP A 144 -3.29 -5.81 -21.90
CA ASP A 144 -3.95 -4.51 -21.71
C ASP A 144 -5.49 -4.59 -21.63
N VAL A 145 -6.05 -5.70 -21.10
CA VAL A 145 -7.51 -5.94 -21.02
C VAL A 145 -8.20 -4.95 -20.09
N LEU A 146 -7.51 -4.52 -19.03
CA LEU A 146 -8.07 -3.64 -18.00
C LEU A 146 -8.16 -2.17 -18.44
N CYS A 147 -7.59 -1.80 -19.60
CA CYS A 147 -7.67 -0.44 -20.17
C CYS A 147 -7.38 0.67 -19.15
N LEU A 148 -6.29 0.56 -18.37
CA LEU A 148 -5.91 1.49 -17.30
C LEU A 148 -5.38 2.86 -17.79
N ASN A 149 -5.63 3.19 -19.06
CA ASN A 149 -5.21 4.43 -19.69
C ASN A 149 -6.12 5.58 -19.24
N LEU A 150 -5.56 6.55 -18.53
CA LEU A 150 -6.25 7.78 -18.17
C LEU A 150 -5.86 8.89 -19.16
N PRO A 151 -6.79 9.38 -19.99
CA PRO A 151 -6.53 10.53 -20.86
C PRO A 151 -6.53 11.79 -20.00
N LEU A 152 -5.34 12.21 -19.55
CA LEU A 152 -5.19 13.45 -18.79
C LEU A 152 -5.05 14.64 -19.75
N PRO A 153 -5.80 15.74 -19.52
CA PRO A 153 -5.58 16.96 -20.28
C PRO A 153 -4.14 17.45 -20.06
N LEU A 154 -3.47 17.92 -21.11
CA LEU A 154 -2.09 18.46 -21.12
C LEU A 154 -0.94 17.44 -20.92
N VAL A 155 -1.15 16.35 -20.18
CA VAL A 155 -0.08 15.39 -19.83
C VAL A 155 -0.07 14.14 -20.73
N GLY A 156 -1.13 13.96 -21.53
CA GLY A 156 -1.33 12.80 -22.41
C GLY A 156 -1.90 11.59 -21.66
N SER A 157 -1.97 10.45 -22.36
CA SER A 157 -2.42 9.19 -21.75
C SER A 157 -1.36 8.65 -20.80
N ARG A 158 -1.72 8.44 -19.54
CA ARG A 158 -0.86 7.82 -18.53
C ARG A 158 -1.54 6.60 -17.93
N VAL A 159 -0.78 5.52 -17.76
CA VAL A 159 -1.23 4.36 -16.99
C VAL A 159 -0.74 4.53 -15.56
N MET A 160 -1.66 4.51 -14.60
CA MET A 160 -1.32 4.58 -13.17
C MET A 160 -2.01 3.44 -12.43
N LEU A 161 -1.21 2.52 -11.89
CA LEU A 161 -1.69 1.47 -11.00
C LEU A 161 -1.32 1.84 -9.56
N THR A 162 -2.28 2.41 -8.84
CA THR A 162 -2.12 2.69 -7.40
C THR A 162 -2.42 1.45 -6.58
N LYS A 163 -1.94 1.39 -5.32
CA LYS A 163 -2.24 0.27 -4.42
C LYS A 163 -3.73 0.12 -4.11
N ILE A 164 -4.48 1.21 -4.09
CA ILE A 164 -5.95 1.19 -3.93
C ILE A 164 -6.59 0.57 -5.16
N LEU A 165 -6.16 0.95 -6.37
CA LEU A 165 -6.66 0.35 -7.59
C LEU A 165 -6.30 -1.13 -7.69
N GLU A 166 -5.09 -1.51 -7.29
CA GLU A 166 -4.67 -2.91 -7.17
C GLU A 166 -5.64 -3.68 -6.27
N TRP A 167 -5.93 -3.17 -5.06
CA TRP A 167 -6.89 -3.79 -4.13
C TRP A 167 -8.30 -3.90 -4.73
N ASN A 168 -8.77 -2.86 -5.42
CA ASN A 168 -10.05 -2.90 -6.12
C ASN A 168 -10.10 -4.00 -7.18
N LEU A 169 -9.02 -4.19 -7.95
CA LEU A 169 -8.92 -5.23 -8.96
C LEU A 169 -8.90 -6.62 -8.32
N TYR A 170 -8.17 -6.79 -7.22
CA TYR A 170 -8.20 -8.04 -6.45
C TYR A 170 -9.61 -8.37 -5.99
N TRP A 171 -10.29 -7.44 -5.34
CA TRP A 171 -11.61 -7.70 -4.77
C TRP A 171 -12.70 -7.88 -5.84
N CYS A 172 -12.75 -6.98 -6.84
CA CYS A 172 -13.82 -6.99 -7.84
C CYS A 172 -13.70 -8.14 -8.86
N ILE A 173 -12.46 -8.54 -9.18
CA ILE A 173 -12.14 -9.49 -10.24
C ILE A 173 -11.58 -10.78 -9.64
N LEU A 174 -10.37 -10.73 -9.06
CA LEU A 174 -9.60 -11.95 -8.75
C LEU A 174 -10.23 -12.77 -7.61
N ASP A 175 -10.62 -12.15 -6.49
CA ASP A 175 -11.23 -12.82 -5.35
C ASP A 175 -12.61 -13.39 -5.68
N TYR A 176 -13.37 -12.68 -6.51
CA TYR A 176 -14.67 -13.16 -6.98
C TYR A 176 -14.55 -14.25 -8.05
N MET A 177 -13.54 -14.19 -8.93
CA MET A 177 -13.33 -15.14 -10.02
C MET A 177 -13.12 -16.56 -9.50
N PHE A 178 -12.48 -16.73 -8.34
CA PHE A 178 -12.19 -18.04 -7.77
C PHE A 178 -13.22 -18.45 -6.71
N ASP A 179 -13.55 -19.75 -6.67
CA ASP A 179 -14.26 -20.37 -5.55
C ASP A 179 -13.28 -20.72 -4.40
N ASN A 180 -13.80 -21.28 -3.31
CA ASN A 180 -12.98 -21.73 -2.17
C ASN A 180 -11.99 -22.85 -2.53
N ASN A 181 -12.24 -23.55 -3.64
CA ASN A 181 -11.38 -24.62 -4.17
C ASN A 181 -10.41 -24.10 -5.26
N PHE A 182 -10.34 -22.78 -5.48
CA PHE A 182 -9.57 -22.12 -6.52
C PHE A 182 -9.96 -22.49 -7.97
N HIS A 183 -11.18 -22.98 -8.21
CA HIS A 183 -11.76 -23.11 -9.55
C HIS A 183 -12.42 -21.80 -9.99
N ILE A 184 -12.50 -21.60 -11.30
CA ILE A 184 -13.15 -20.42 -11.88
C ILE A 184 -14.67 -20.60 -11.73
N ARG A 185 -15.34 -19.61 -11.12
CA ARG A 185 -16.80 -19.62 -10.99
C ARG A 185 -17.44 -19.48 -12.37
N HIS A 186 -18.35 -20.37 -12.71
CA HIS A 186 -19.09 -20.30 -13.98
C HIS A 186 -19.89 -18.98 -14.11
N GLU A 187 -20.39 -18.46 -12.99
CA GLU A 187 -21.08 -17.17 -12.90
C GLU A 187 -20.19 -16.00 -13.37
N PHE A 188 -18.89 -16.05 -13.06
CA PHE A 188 -17.96 -14.98 -13.44
C PHE A 188 -17.79 -14.89 -14.96
N THR A 189 -17.82 -16.02 -15.67
CA THR A 189 -17.67 -16.06 -17.13
C THR A 189 -18.93 -15.68 -17.90
N MET A 190 -20.11 -15.79 -17.29
CA MET A 190 -21.40 -15.62 -17.97
C MET A 190 -22.10 -14.30 -17.62
N ASP A 191 -21.88 -13.74 -16.43
CA ASP A 191 -22.62 -12.57 -15.95
C ASP A 191 -21.80 -11.27 -15.98
N GLU A 192 -21.90 -10.56 -17.11
CA GLU A 192 -21.31 -9.22 -17.28
C GLU A 192 -21.95 -8.19 -16.33
N ARG A 193 -23.25 -8.32 -16.04
CA ARG A 193 -23.99 -7.33 -15.25
C ARG A 193 -23.52 -7.35 -13.80
N ALA A 194 -23.28 -8.54 -13.25
CA ALA A 194 -22.74 -8.69 -11.91
C ALA A 194 -21.35 -8.06 -11.78
N LEU A 195 -20.45 -8.27 -12.76
CA LEU A 195 -19.13 -7.62 -12.76
C LEU A 195 -19.24 -6.10 -12.81
N ARG A 196 -20.11 -5.58 -13.69
CA ARG A 196 -20.36 -4.14 -13.82
C ARG A 196 -20.89 -3.54 -12.51
N GLN A 197 -21.79 -4.23 -11.82
CA GLN A 197 -22.34 -3.77 -10.54
C GLN A 197 -21.27 -3.74 -9.44
N ARG A 198 -20.41 -4.76 -9.34
CA ARG A 198 -19.29 -4.77 -8.37
C ARG A 198 -18.33 -3.60 -8.60
N LEU A 199 -17.94 -3.36 -9.85
CA LEU A 199 -17.05 -2.25 -10.20
C LEU A 199 -17.70 -0.89 -9.88
N ARG A 200 -18.99 -0.71 -10.20
CA ARG A 200 -19.72 0.53 -9.87
C ARG A 200 -19.85 0.72 -8.36
N PHE A 201 -20.17 -0.33 -7.62
CA PHE A 201 -20.26 -0.27 -6.17
C PHE A 201 -18.92 0.16 -5.57
N MET A 202 -17.82 -0.48 -5.97
CA MET A 202 -16.49 -0.14 -5.47
C MET A 202 -16.07 1.29 -5.88
N ALA A 203 -16.44 1.74 -7.08
CA ALA A 203 -16.19 3.11 -7.52
C ALA A 203 -16.94 4.14 -6.65
N VAL A 204 -18.22 3.90 -6.33
CA VAL A 204 -19.01 4.77 -5.46
C VAL A 204 -18.43 4.79 -4.04
N CYS A 205 -18.08 3.62 -3.48
CA CYS A 205 -17.41 3.54 -2.19
C CYS A 205 -16.09 4.34 -2.17
N ASN A 206 -15.26 4.19 -3.19
CA ASN A 206 -14.00 4.92 -3.29
C ASN A 206 -14.20 6.44 -3.37
N ILE A 207 -15.20 6.92 -4.13
CA ILE A 207 -15.50 8.36 -4.21
C ILE A 207 -15.90 8.90 -2.83
N ILE A 208 -16.81 8.22 -2.13
CA ILE A 208 -17.29 8.64 -0.80
C ILE A 208 -16.15 8.65 0.22
N VAL A 209 -15.26 7.66 0.17
CA VAL A 209 -14.17 7.50 1.13
C VAL A 209 -12.93 8.33 0.76
N SER A 210 -12.78 8.73 -0.51
CA SER A 210 -11.62 9.47 -1.02
C SER A 210 -11.24 10.76 -0.27
N PRO A 211 -12.17 11.67 0.12
CA PRO A 211 -11.78 12.88 0.85
C PRO A 211 -11.14 12.54 2.22
N PHE A 212 -11.64 11.50 2.90
CA PHE A 212 -11.11 11.06 4.19
C PHE A 212 -9.76 10.36 4.05
N LEU A 213 -9.62 9.51 3.02
CA LEU A 213 -8.33 8.88 2.69
C LEU A 213 -7.26 9.90 2.33
N MET A 214 -7.61 10.95 1.60
CA MET A 214 -6.67 12.01 1.26
C MET A 214 -6.09 12.67 2.51
N VAL A 215 -6.93 13.07 3.46
CA VAL A 215 -6.48 13.66 4.74
C VAL A 215 -5.60 12.67 5.51
N PHE A 216 -6.02 11.40 5.61
CA PHE A 216 -5.23 10.37 6.28
C PHE A 216 -3.85 10.18 5.62
N MET A 217 -3.81 10.11 4.29
CA MET A 217 -2.58 9.91 3.53
C MET A 217 -1.65 11.12 3.63
N LEU A 218 -2.16 12.34 3.70
CA LEU A 218 -1.36 13.54 3.94
C LEU A 218 -0.72 13.51 5.34
N VAL A 219 -1.53 13.26 6.38
CA VAL A 219 -1.01 13.15 7.76
C VAL A 219 0.03 12.03 7.85
N TYR A 220 -0.26 10.87 7.28
CA TYR A 220 0.69 9.75 7.23
C TYR A 220 1.97 10.13 6.47
N PHE A 221 1.86 10.79 5.32
CA PHE A 221 3.00 11.23 4.52
C PHE A 221 3.92 12.16 5.32
N PHE A 222 3.36 13.18 5.99
CA PHE A 222 4.15 14.08 6.81
C PHE A 222 4.76 13.36 8.01
N LEU A 223 3.98 12.56 8.77
CA LEU A 223 4.52 11.82 9.91
C LEU A 223 5.62 10.82 9.52
N ARG A 224 5.53 10.23 8.32
CA ARG A 224 6.51 9.25 7.84
C ARG A 224 7.76 9.89 7.25
N ASN A 225 7.63 11.04 6.58
CA ASN A 225 8.71 11.61 5.78
C ASN A 225 9.28 12.92 6.33
N ALA A 226 8.64 13.58 7.30
CA ALA A 226 9.09 14.90 7.79
C ALA A 226 10.56 14.90 8.24
N GLU A 227 10.99 13.86 8.97
CA GLU A 227 12.39 13.69 9.37
C GLU A 227 13.34 13.63 8.17
N SER A 228 12.99 12.82 7.15
CA SER A 228 13.80 12.68 5.94
C SER A 228 13.83 13.96 5.11
N ILE A 229 12.70 14.67 5.01
CA ILE A 229 12.61 15.94 4.29
C ILE A 229 13.50 16.99 4.95
N TYR A 230 13.52 17.03 6.29
CA TYR A 230 14.30 18.01 7.05
C TYR A 230 15.81 17.73 6.99
N HIS A 231 16.24 16.48 7.22
CA HIS A 231 17.65 16.14 7.30
C HIS A 231 18.29 15.79 5.95
N HIS A 232 17.53 15.21 5.01
CA HIS A 232 18.06 14.68 3.74
C HIS A 232 17.12 14.99 2.56
N PRO A 233 16.98 16.26 2.13
CA PRO A 233 16.01 16.65 1.09
C PRO A 233 16.24 15.97 -0.28
N SER A 234 17.44 15.44 -0.54
CA SER A 234 17.77 14.70 -1.76
C SER A 234 17.04 13.37 -1.87
N THR A 235 16.57 12.77 -0.76
CA THR A 235 15.85 11.48 -0.76
C THR A 235 14.54 11.56 -1.55
N ILE A 236 13.85 12.70 -1.51
CA ILE A 236 12.58 12.94 -2.24
C ILE A 236 12.80 12.84 -3.76
N GLY A 237 13.98 13.24 -4.24
CA GLY A 237 14.34 13.19 -5.66
C GLY A 237 14.76 11.80 -6.14
N THR A 238 14.93 10.83 -5.23
CA THR A 238 15.27 9.45 -5.61
C THR A 238 14.08 8.79 -6.30
N ARG A 239 14.36 7.98 -7.30
CA ARG A 239 13.34 7.25 -8.06
C ARG A 239 13.23 5.84 -7.53
N ASN A 240 12.04 5.28 -7.57
CA ASN A 240 11.77 3.87 -7.29
C ASN A 240 11.00 3.24 -8.45
N TRP A 241 11.02 1.91 -8.53
CA TRP A 241 10.16 1.18 -9.45
C TRP A 241 8.70 1.46 -9.13
N SER A 242 7.91 1.79 -10.15
CA SER A 242 6.46 1.99 -9.98
C SER A 242 5.75 0.66 -9.81
N ALA A 243 4.63 0.63 -9.08
CA ALA A 243 3.83 -0.60 -8.94
C ALA A 243 3.39 -1.19 -10.29
N LEU A 244 3.10 -0.34 -11.28
CA LEU A 244 2.82 -0.81 -12.65
C LEU A 244 4.03 -1.52 -13.28
N ALA A 245 5.23 -0.96 -13.11
CA ALA A 245 6.46 -1.56 -13.62
C ALA A 245 6.76 -2.89 -12.93
N GLU A 246 6.54 -2.99 -11.61
CA GLU A 246 6.66 -4.25 -10.87
C GLU A 246 5.76 -5.33 -11.51
N TRP A 247 4.50 -5.02 -11.84
CA TRP A 247 3.60 -5.98 -12.47
C TRP A 247 3.92 -6.28 -13.93
N LYS A 248 4.32 -5.28 -14.74
CA LYS A 248 4.65 -5.50 -16.16
C LYS A 248 5.98 -6.23 -16.37
N LEU A 249 6.95 -6.03 -15.47
CA LEU A 249 8.25 -6.70 -15.54
C LEU A 249 8.23 -8.10 -14.91
N ARG A 250 7.19 -8.43 -14.12
CA ARG A 250 7.06 -9.70 -13.44
C ARG A 250 6.76 -10.84 -14.41
N GLU A 251 7.53 -11.91 -14.28
CA GLU A 251 7.33 -13.13 -15.05
C GLU A 251 6.20 -13.99 -14.44
N PHE A 252 5.57 -14.84 -15.27
CA PHE A 252 4.62 -15.82 -14.76
C PHE A 252 5.29 -16.76 -13.76
N ASN A 253 4.60 -17.09 -12.67
CA ASN A 253 5.13 -17.90 -11.57
C ASN A 253 6.37 -17.31 -10.86
N GLU A 254 6.65 -16.03 -11.03
CA GLU A 254 7.73 -15.36 -10.27
C GLU A 254 7.22 -14.89 -8.90
N LEU A 255 7.81 -15.40 -7.82
CA LEU A 255 7.44 -15.03 -6.46
C LEU A 255 7.91 -13.60 -6.10
N PRO A 256 7.24 -12.92 -5.16
CA PRO A 256 7.51 -11.50 -4.88
C PRO A 256 8.96 -11.19 -4.46
N HIS A 257 9.58 -12.08 -3.67
CA HIS A 257 10.96 -11.90 -3.24
C HIS A 257 11.95 -12.01 -4.41
N ILE A 258 11.74 -12.97 -5.32
CA ILE A 258 12.57 -13.14 -6.53
C ILE A 258 12.51 -11.90 -7.41
N LEU A 259 11.29 -11.37 -7.64
CA LEU A 259 11.10 -10.13 -8.38
C LEU A 259 11.84 -8.96 -7.71
N THR A 260 11.71 -8.83 -6.39
CA THR A 260 12.32 -7.74 -5.62
C THR A 260 13.84 -7.80 -5.73
N ASP A 261 14.44 -8.98 -5.60
CA ASP A 261 15.88 -9.18 -5.75
C ASP A 261 16.35 -8.78 -7.16
N ARG A 262 15.62 -9.19 -8.20
CA ARG A 262 15.92 -8.83 -9.59
C ARG A 262 15.82 -7.32 -9.84
N LEU A 263 14.75 -6.68 -9.36
CA LEU A 263 14.56 -5.24 -9.49
C LEU A 263 15.61 -4.44 -8.72
N ASN A 264 16.00 -4.90 -7.53
CA ASN A 264 17.06 -4.29 -6.72
C ASN A 264 18.43 -4.36 -7.41
N GLN A 265 18.77 -5.50 -8.01
CA GLN A 265 20.01 -5.66 -8.78
C GLN A 265 20.04 -4.71 -10.00
N SER A 266 18.90 -4.51 -10.66
CA SER A 266 18.79 -3.61 -11.82
C SER A 266 18.76 -2.12 -11.46
N TYR A 267 18.48 -1.78 -10.19
CA TYR A 267 18.21 -0.43 -9.75
C TYR A 267 19.35 0.55 -10.03
N ALA A 268 20.59 0.18 -9.68
CA ALA A 268 21.74 1.05 -9.84
C ALA A 268 21.99 1.41 -11.31
N ALA A 269 21.87 0.43 -12.22
CA ALA A 269 22.01 0.64 -13.65
C ALA A 269 20.88 1.52 -14.21
N ALA A 270 19.62 1.26 -13.80
CA ALA A 270 18.47 2.05 -14.22
C ALA A 270 18.57 3.51 -13.75
N ALA A 271 19.00 3.73 -12.51
CA ALA A 271 19.22 5.08 -11.97
C ALA A 271 20.32 5.83 -12.74
N LYS A 272 21.43 5.16 -13.07
CA LYS A 272 22.52 5.73 -13.88
C LYS A 272 22.10 6.02 -15.32
N TYR A 273 21.19 5.23 -15.89
CA TYR A 273 20.63 5.51 -17.21
C TYR A 273 19.77 6.78 -17.18
N VAL A 274 18.86 6.87 -16.22
CA VAL A 274 17.95 8.01 -16.09
C VAL A 274 18.69 9.32 -15.82
N SER A 275 19.77 9.28 -15.04
CA SER A 275 20.57 10.48 -14.74
C SER A 275 21.29 11.07 -15.96
N GLN A 276 21.42 10.32 -17.06
CA GLN A 276 21.97 10.82 -18.33
C GLN A 276 21.03 11.78 -19.06
N PHE A 277 19.75 11.84 -18.67
CA PHE A 277 18.73 12.67 -19.32
C PHE A 277 18.19 13.78 -18.39
N PRO A 278 19.03 14.73 -17.93
CA PRO A 278 18.55 15.87 -17.17
C PRO A 278 17.73 16.82 -18.06
N SER A 279 16.66 17.39 -17.52
CA SER A 279 15.89 18.41 -18.23
C SER A 279 16.62 19.77 -18.17
N PRO A 280 17.03 20.36 -19.31
CA PRO A 280 17.79 21.61 -19.33
C PRO A 280 16.98 22.79 -18.77
N ILE A 281 15.66 22.81 -19.02
CA ILE A 281 14.75 23.86 -18.53
C ILE A 281 14.67 23.82 -17.00
N VAL A 282 14.53 22.62 -16.43
CA VAL A 282 14.50 22.43 -14.97
C VAL A 282 15.82 22.84 -14.34
N SER A 283 16.95 22.49 -14.97
CA SER A 283 18.29 22.88 -14.48
C SER A 283 18.49 24.40 -14.48
N MET A 284 18.07 25.09 -15.54
CA MET A 284 18.15 26.55 -15.65
C MET A 284 17.28 27.24 -14.59
N ALA A 285 16.03 26.80 -14.44
CA ALA A 285 15.13 27.32 -13.41
C ALA A 285 15.67 27.08 -11.99
N ALA A 286 16.19 25.88 -11.70
CA ALA A 286 16.76 25.56 -10.39
C ALA A 286 17.96 26.47 -10.06
N LYS A 287 18.87 26.71 -11.02
CA LYS A 287 20.02 27.62 -10.82
C LYS A 287 19.56 29.05 -10.57
N PHE A 288 18.55 29.53 -11.29
CA PHE A 288 18.01 30.88 -11.13
C PHE A 288 17.37 31.07 -9.75
N ILE A 289 16.52 30.14 -9.32
CA ILE A 289 15.89 30.15 -7.99
C ILE A 289 16.97 30.09 -6.90
N ALA A 290 17.96 29.21 -7.04
CA ALA A 290 19.05 29.10 -6.08
C ALA A 290 19.85 30.40 -5.96
N PHE A 291 20.09 31.11 -7.07
CA PHE A 291 20.76 32.41 -7.05
C PHE A 291 19.93 33.48 -6.31
N ILE A 292 18.63 33.56 -6.60
CA ILE A 292 17.73 34.51 -5.92
C ILE A 292 17.66 34.23 -4.43
N VAL A 293 17.38 32.98 -4.05
CA VAL A 293 17.24 32.60 -2.63
C VAL A 293 18.55 32.76 -1.88
N GLY A 294 19.68 32.38 -2.50
CA GLY A 294 21.01 32.57 -1.92
C GLY A 294 21.35 34.05 -1.72
N GLY A 295 20.92 34.92 -2.63
CA GLY A 295 21.10 36.37 -2.49
C GLY A 295 20.24 37.01 -1.39
N PHE A 296 19.06 36.45 -1.08
CA PHE A 296 18.23 36.91 0.04
C PHE A 296 18.63 36.32 1.40
N ALA A 297 19.23 35.13 1.42
CA ALA A 297 19.62 34.44 2.64
C ALA A 297 21.03 34.80 3.13
N ALA A 298 21.89 35.35 2.26
CA ALA A 298 23.21 35.89 2.59
C ALA A 298 23.12 37.32 3.13
#